data_AF-A0A162DD51-F1
#
_entry.id   AF-A0A162DD51-F1
#
_cell.length_a   1.000
_cell.length_b   1.000
_cell.length_c   1.000
_cell.angle_alpha   90.00
_cell.angle_beta   90.00
_cell.angle_gamma   90.00
#
_symmetry.space_group_name_H-M   'P 1'
#
loop_
_entity.id
_entity.type
_entity.pdbx_description
1 polymer ?
#
loop_
_entity_poly.entity_id
_entity_poly.type
_entity_poly.pdbx_seq_one_letter_code
_entity_poly.pdbx_strand_id
1 'polypeptide(L)'
;MKLQKIIVAFISSIILVLFLPVIFPILEKTSYFQNVIFYAIFLTPVIFIYGILTSLLSDFLAVKYSRNYERTASFFFHILFGIAFILPYSMIFDSSIFDEGLFNFATIAGPLCAIIFFGINELVLKVKWPIFNVRY
;
A
#
# COMPACT_ATOMS: atom_id res chain seq x y z
N MET A 1 -13.05 -8.34 9.69
CA MET A 1 -12.02 -8.50 8.63
C MET A 1 -12.28 -7.65 7.39
N LYS A 2 -13.34 -7.86 6.59
CA LYS A 2 -13.52 -7.11 5.31
C LYS A 2 -13.65 -5.58 5.47
N LEU A 3 -14.48 -5.11 6.41
CA LEU A 3 -14.66 -3.67 6.66
C LEU A 3 -13.38 -2.99 7.20
N GLN A 4 -12.59 -3.69 8.02
CA GLN A 4 -11.29 -3.20 8.49
C GLN A 4 -10.33 -2.95 7.31
N LYS A 5 -10.28 -3.85 6.32
CA LYS A 5 -9.43 -3.65 5.14
C LYS A 5 -9.85 -2.44 4.30
N ILE A 6 -11.15 -2.18 4.20
CA ILE A 6 -11.68 -0.97 3.54
C ILE A 6 -11.23 0.29 4.28
N ILE A 7 -11.35 0.30 5.61
CA ILE A 7 -10.89 1.43 6.43
C ILE A 7 -9.38 1.63 6.30
N VAL A 8 -8.60 0.55 6.32
CA VAL A 8 -7.15 0.61 6.11
C VAL A 8 -6.83 1.19 4.75
N ALA A 9 -7.50 0.73 3.68
CA ALA A 9 -7.32 1.28 2.34
C ALA A 9 -7.67 2.77 2.26
N PHE A 10 -8.77 3.18 2.89
CA PHE A 10 -9.20 4.57 2.96
C PHE A 10 -8.16 5.46 3.66
N ILE A 11 -7.75 5.09 4.87
CA ILE A 11 -6.76 5.85 5.66
C ILE A 11 -5.40 5.87 4.94
N SER A 12 -4.96 4.73 4.40
CA SER A 12 -3.71 4.62 3.64
C SER A 12 -3.74 5.51 2.41
N SER A 13 -4.87 5.57 1.70
CA SER A 13 -5.03 6.45 0.54
C SER A 13 -4.91 7.90 0.93
N ILE A 14 -5.59 8.35 1.99
CA ILE A 14 -5.47 9.74 2.46
C ILE A 14 -4.03 10.09 2.82
N ILE A 15 -3.36 9.22 3.58
CA ILE A 15 -1.97 9.46 3.99
C ILE A 15 -1.07 9.51 2.75
N LEU A 16 -1.11 8.49 1.89
CA LEU A 16 -0.22 8.42 0.74
C LEU A 16 -0.45 9.58 -0.24
N VAL A 17 -1.70 9.94 -0.50
CA VAL A 17 -2.07 11.05 -1.39
C VAL A 17 -1.59 12.40 -0.88
N LEU A 18 -1.51 12.61 0.43
CA LEU A 18 -0.99 13.85 1.01
C LEU A 18 0.54 13.84 1.14
N PHE A 19 1.13 12.71 1.50
CA PHE A 19 2.57 12.66 1.83
C PHE A 19 3.47 12.37 0.61
N LEU A 20 3.06 11.53 -0.33
CA LEU A 20 3.89 11.22 -1.51
C LEU A 20 4.23 12.47 -2.35
N PRO A 21 3.31 13.40 -2.65
CA PRO A 21 3.64 14.62 -3.40
C PRO A 21 4.76 15.48 -2.78
N VAL A 22 4.94 15.41 -1.45
CA VAL A 22 5.98 16.19 -0.75
C VAL A 22 7.37 15.65 -1.06
N ILE A 23 7.49 14.34 -1.23
CA ILE A 23 8.76 13.64 -1.43
C ILE A 23 9.02 13.43 -2.94
N PHE A 24 7.96 13.12 -3.67
CA PHE A 24 7.99 12.76 -5.10
C PHE A 24 6.89 13.49 -5.87
N PRO A 25 7.07 14.78 -6.19
CA PRO A 25 6.15 15.50 -7.05
C PRO A 25 6.21 14.92 -8.47
N ILE A 26 5.12 14.34 -8.95
CA ILE A 26 5.01 13.81 -10.34
C ILE A 26 4.98 14.97 -11.34
N LEU A 27 4.35 16.07 -10.95
CA LEU A 27 4.19 17.26 -11.77
C LEU A 27 5.06 18.39 -11.20
N GLU A 28 6.34 18.38 -11.56
CA GLU A 28 7.38 19.28 -11.01
C GLU A 28 7.06 20.77 -11.11
N LYS A 29 6.36 21.20 -12.17
CA LYS A 29 6.04 22.62 -12.43
C LYS A 29 4.64 23.03 -11.97
N THR A 30 4.01 22.24 -11.12
CA THR A 30 2.63 22.46 -10.67
C THR A 30 2.56 22.63 -9.16
N SER A 31 1.46 23.19 -8.68
CA SER A 31 1.23 23.35 -7.24
C SER A 31 1.14 22.00 -6.51
N TYR A 32 1.45 22.00 -5.22
CA TYR A 32 1.26 20.83 -4.36
C TYR A 32 -0.17 20.27 -4.44
N PHE A 33 -1.17 21.14 -4.45
CA PHE A 33 -2.58 20.72 -4.54
C PHE A 33 -2.90 19.99 -5.85
N GLN A 34 -2.31 20.42 -6.97
CA GLN A 34 -2.46 19.71 -8.25
C GLN A 34 -1.82 18.32 -8.20
N ASN A 35 -0.65 18.19 -7.58
CA ASN A 35 -0.04 16.88 -7.36
C ASN A 35 -0.92 16.00 -6.45
N VAL A 36 -1.46 16.53 -5.35
CA VAL A 36 -2.40 15.80 -4.46
C VAL A 36 -3.59 15.26 -5.24
N ILE A 37 -4.22 16.08 -6.10
CA ILE A 37 -5.33 15.61 -6.94
C ILE A 37 -4.89 14.49 -7.86
N PHE A 38 -3.72 14.63 -8.50
CA PHE A 38 -3.20 13.60 -9.40
C PHE A 38 -2.98 12.27 -8.67
N TYR A 39 -2.31 12.31 -7.51
CA TYR A 39 -2.17 11.14 -6.66
C TYR A 39 -3.52 10.58 -6.20
N ALA A 40 -4.49 11.42 -5.85
CA ALA A 40 -5.82 10.95 -5.45
C ALA A 40 -6.50 10.13 -6.55
N ILE A 41 -6.41 10.60 -7.80
CA ILE A 41 -7.04 9.95 -8.96
C ILE A 41 -6.38 8.61 -9.29
N PHE A 42 -5.05 8.55 -9.29
CA PHE A 42 -4.33 7.36 -9.76
C PHE A 42 -3.98 6.38 -8.63
N LEU A 43 -3.61 6.88 -7.45
CA LEU A 43 -3.14 6.03 -6.36
C LEU A 43 -4.29 5.42 -5.54
N THR A 44 -5.39 6.15 -5.32
CA THR A 44 -6.51 5.65 -4.52
C THR A 44 -7.12 4.36 -5.09
N PRO A 45 -7.46 4.27 -6.40
CA PRO A 45 -8.00 3.03 -6.96
C PRO A 45 -7.01 1.86 -6.83
N VAL A 46 -5.71 2.12 -7.00
CA VAL A 46 -4.66 1.12 -6.85
C VAL A 46 -4.61 0.58 -5.42
N ILE A 47 -4.66 1.46 -4.41
CA ILE A 47 -4.67 1.05 -3.00
C ILE A 47 -5.93 0.24 -2.66
N PHE A 48 -7.10 0.66 -3.15
CA PHE A 48 -8.36 -0.03 -2.87
C PHE A 48 -8.44 -1.41 -3.52
N ILE A 49 -7.96 -1.56 -4.75
CA ILE A 49 -7.98 -2.83 -5.45
C ILE A 49 -6.83 -3.71 -4.93
N TYR A 50 -5.60 -3.27 -5.13
CA TYR A 50 -4.43 -4.10 -4.91
C TYR A 50 -4.00 -4.14 -3.45
N GLY A 51 -4.12 -3.04 -2.71
CA GLY A 51 -3.79 -3.02 -1.28
C GLY A 51 -4.68 -3.98 -0.47
N ILE A 52 -5.99 -3.97 -0.74
CA ILE A 52 -6.92 -4.90 -0.09
C ILE A 52 -6.61 -6.36 -0.46
N LEU A 53 -6.48 -6.66 -1.76
CA LEU A 53 -6.19 -8.03 -2.24
C LEU A 53 -4.88 -8.56 -1.67
N THR A 54 -3.82 -7.75 -1.73
CA THR A 54 -2.50 -8.07 -1.18
C THR A 54 -2.56 -8.34 0.32
N SER A 55 -3.32 -7.52 1.06
CA SER A 55 -3.50 -7.72 2.50
C SER A 55 -4.21 -9.03 2.82
N LEU A 56 -5.26 -9.38 2.07
CA LEU A 56 -5.98 -10.65 2.26
C LEU A 56 -5.10 -11.86 1.92
N LEU A 57 -4.32 -11.78 0.83
CA LEU A 57 -3.42 -12.85 0.42
C LEU A 57 -2.27 -13.03 1.42
N SER A 58 -1.72 -11.92 1.91
CA SER A 58 -0.69 -11.90 2.94
C SER A 58 -1.14 -12.59 4.22
N ASP A 59 -2.34 -12.24 4.72
CA ASP A 59 -2.93 -12.87 5.90
C ASP A 59 -3.16 -14.37 5.66
N PHE A 60 -3.71 -14.74 4.50
CA PHE A 60 -3.95 -16.14 4.15
C PHE A 60 -2.67 -16.99 4.13
N LEU A 61 -1.57 -16.45 3.60
CA LEU A 61 -0.29 -17.16 3.56
C LEU A 61 0.40 -17.18 4.93
N ALA A 62 0.27 -16.11 5.71
CA ALA A 62 0.87 -15.99 7.03
C ALA A 62 0.31 -17.01 8.04
N VAL A 63 -0.96 -17.41 7.90
CA VAL A 63 -1.61 -18.43 8.77
C VAL A 63 -0.87 -19.78 8.77
N LYS A 64 -0.08 -20.07 7.73
CA LYS A 64 0.72 -21.30 7.65
C LYS A 64 1.96 -21.29 8.55
N TYR A 65 2.33 -20.13 9.09
CA TYR A 65 3.49 -19.97 9.97
C TYR A 65 3.07 -20.06 11.43
N SER A 66 4.01 -20.36 12.32
CA SER A 66 3.71 -20.35 13.76
C SER A 66 3.31 -18.95 14.21
N ARG A 67 2.46 -18.85 15.24
CA ARG A 67 1.94 -17.57 15.77
C ARG A 67 3.03 -16.53 16.05
N ASN A 68 4.24 -16.96 16.41
CA ASN A 68 5.36 -16.07 16.70
C ASN A 68 5.94 -15.41 15.44
N TYR A 69 5.76 -16.02 14.26
CA TYR A 69 6.29 -15.52 12.98
C TYR A 69 5.20 -15.04 12.02
N GLU A 70 3.92 -15.32 12.30
CA GLU A 70 2.77 -14.94 11.45
C GLU A 70 2.80 -13.45 11.06
N ARG A 71 3.02 -12.57 12.04
CA ARG A 71 3.05 -11.12 11.80
C ARG A 71 4.23 -10.68 10.93
N THR A 72 5.41 -11.25 11.19
CA THR A 72 6.63 -10.96 10.42
C THR A 72 6.50 -11.50 9.00
N ALA A 73 5.95 -12.70 8.83
CA ALA A 73 5.67 -13.28 7.52
C ALA A 73 4.66 -12.43 6.73
N SER A 74 3.58 -11.97 7.38
CA SER A 74 2.60 -11.07 6.74
C SER A 74 3.25 -9.76 6.29
N PHE A 75 4.12 -9.16 7.11
CA PHE A 75 4.87 -7.96 6.68
C PHE A 75 5.69 -8.20 5.41
N PHE A 76 6.48 -9.29 5.37
CA PHE A 76 7.30 -9.60 4.21
C PHE A 76 6.47 -9.95 2.97
N PHE A 77 5.37 -10.69 3.12
CA PHE A 77 4.46 -10.94 2.01
C PHE A 77 3.84 -9.64 1.48
N HIS A 78 3.50 -8.70 2.36
CA HIS A 78 2.95 -7.41 1.94
C HIS A 78 3.94 -6.59 1.11
N ILE A 79 5.21 -6.55 1.53
CA ILE A 79 6.28 -5.91 0.75
C ILE A 79 6.50 -6.65 -0.58
N LEU A 80 6.62 -7.98 -0.53
CA LEU A 80 6.88 -8.80 -1.71
C LEU A 80 5.78 -8.62 -2.76
N PHE A 81 4.51 -8.63 -2.35
CA PHE A 81 3.38 -8.41 -3.24
C PHE A 81 3.29 -6.96 -3.72
N GLY A 82 3.62 -5.98 -2.87
CA GLY A 82 3.73 -4.58 -3.29
C GLY A 82 4.76 -4.40 -4.42
N ILE A 83 5.93 -5.01 -4.28
CA ILE A 83 6.98 -5.02 -5.31
C ILE A 83 6.50 -5.79 -6.55
N ALA A 84 6.00 -7.01 -6.38
CA ALA A 84 5.57 -7.87 -7.47
C ALA A 84 4.42 -7.27 -8.29
N PHE A 85 3.61 -6.39 -7.68
CA PHE A 85 2.56 -5.68 -8.38
C PHE A 85 3.09 -4.48 -9.19
N ILE A 86 4.02 -3.72 -8.60
CA ILE A 86 4.49 -2.48 -9.22
C ILE A 86 5.57 -2.73 -10.27
N LEU A 87 6.43 -3.73 -10.06
CA LEU A 87 7.52 -4.02 -10.98
C LEU A 87 7.03 -4.31 -12.41
N PRO A 88 6.00 -5.17 -12.65
CA PRO A 88 5.46 -5.37 -14.00
C PRO A 88 4.82 -4.11 -14.58
N TYR A 89 4.12 -3.31 -13.76
CA TYR A 89 3.54 -2.04 -14.20
C TYR A 89 4.64 -1.11 -14.69
N SER A 90 5.71 -0.95 -13.92
CA SER A 90 6.86 -0.13 -14.28
C SER A 90 7.55 -0.64 -15.55
N MET A 91 7.77 -1.95 -15.68
CA MET A 91 8.38 -2.51 -16.89
C MET A 91 7.56 -2.28 -18.17
N ILE A 92 6.24 -2.12 -18.06
CA ILE A 92 5.35 -1.91 -19.23
C ILE A 92 5.16 -0.42 -19.52
N PHE A 93 5.03 0.41 -18.49
CA PHE A 93 4.58 1.81 -18.62
C PHE A 93 5.64 2.85 -18.29
N ASP A 94 6.76 2.45 -17.70
CA ASP A 94 7.87 3.34 -17.31
C ASP A 94 9.22 2.76 -17.76
N SER A 95 9.66 3.15 -18.96
CA SER A 95 10.92 2.67 -19.52
C SER A 95 12.15 3.08 -18.70
N SER A 96 12.05 4.09 -17.84
CA SER A 96 13.17 4.53 -17.00
C SER A 96 13.62 3.46 -16.01
N ILE A 97 12.79 2.43 -15.74
CA ILE A 97 13.19 1.27 -14.94
C ILE A 97 14.39 0.51 -15.53
N PHE A 98 14.59 0.55 -16.86
CA PHE A 98 15.72 -0.11 -17.50
C PHE A 98 17.03 0.68 -17.35
N ASP A 99 16.92 2.00 -17.12
CA ASP A 99 18.07 2.90 -16.92
C ASP A 99 18.41 3.06 -15.42
N GLU A 100 17.39 3.28 -14.59
CA GLU A 100 17.52 3.56 -13.14
C GLU A 100 17.44 2.29 -12.28
N GLY A 101 16.98 1.18 -12.86
CA GLY A 101 16.87 -0.12 -12.18
C GLY A 101 16.01 -0.06 -10.92
N LEU A 102 16.56 -0.57 -9.81
CA LEU A 102 15.86 -0.63 -8.52
C LEU A 102 15.68 0.73 -7.84
N PHE A 103 16.34 1.78 -8.34
CA PHE A 103 16.22 3.14 -7.79
C PHE A 103 15.15 3.99 -8.49
N ASN A 104 14.46 3.43 -9.49
CA ASN A 104 13.34 4.09 -10.14
C ASN A 104 12.23 4.44 -9.12
N PHE A 105 11.54 5.57 -9.38
CA PHE A 105 10.44 6.07 -8.56
C PHE A 105 9.43 4.98 -8.19
N ALA A 106 8.95 4.20 -9.15
CA ALA A 106 7.93 3.21 -8.90
C ALA A 106 8.46 2.06 -8.01
N THR A 107 9.71 1.62 -8.24
CA THR A 107 10.37 0.59 -7.43
C THR A 107 10.59 1.02 -5.98
N ILE A 108 10.73 2.32 -5.71
CA ILE A 108 10.83 2.87 -4.34
C ILE A 108 9.44 3.13 -3.74
N ALA A 109 8.55 3.75 -4.50
CA ALA A 109 7.21 4.14 -4.06
C ALA A 109 6.36 2.92 -3.69
N GLY A 110 6.54 1.79 -4.38
CA GLY A 110 5.79 0.57 -4.13
C GLY A 110 5.99 -0.05 -2.75
N PRO A 111 7.22 -0.43 -2.38
CA PRO A 111 7.54 -0.85 -1.02
C PRO A 111 7.10 0.17 0.03
N LEU A 112 7.27 1.47 -0.23
CA LEU A 112 6.84 2.52 0.70
C LEU A 112 5.33 2.49 0.93
N CYS A 113 4.53 2.38 -0.14
CA CYS A 113 3.08 2.24 -0.05
C CYS A 113 2.69 0.97 0.71
N ALA A 114 3.36 -0.16 0.45
CA ALA A 114 3.12 -1.42 1.14
C ALA A 114 3.44 -1.32 2.65
N ILE A 115 4.55 -0.70 3.01
CA ILE A 115 4.94 -0.48 4.42
C ILE A 115 3.89 0.38 5.13
N ILE A 116 3.45 1.48 4.51
CA ILE A 116 2.45 2.38 5.09
C ILE A 116 1.11 1.65 5.25
N PHE A 117 0.65 0.93 4.22
CA PHE A 117 -0.58 0.15 4.28
C PHE A 117 -0.53 -0.90 5.39
N PHE A 118 0.56 -1.66 5.48
CA PHE A 118 0.75 -2.66 6.54
C PHE A 118 0.76 -2.02 7.92
N GLY A 119 1.48 -0.91 8.10
CA GLY A 119 1.51 -0.17 9.37
C GLY A 119 0.11 0.26 9.82
N ILE A 120 -0.69 0.78 8.90
CA ILE A 120 -2.08 1.18 9.17
C ILE A 120 -2.96 -0.04 9.45
N ASN A 121 -2.78 -1.15 8.71
CA ASN A 121 -3.46 -2.41 8.99
C ASN A 121 -3.23 -2.86 10.44
N GLU A 122 -1.98 -2.85 10.88
CA GLU A 122 -1.60 -3.21 12.24
C GLU A 122 -2.21 -2.29 13.29
N LEU A 123 -2.23 -0.97 13.04
CA LEU A 123 -2.87 -0.02 13.94
C LEU A 123 -4.38 -0.25 14.04
N VAL A 124 -5.06 -0.39 12.90
CA VAL A 124 -6.51 -0.61 12.85
C VAL A 124 -6.91 -1.93 13.51
N LEU A 125 -6.13 -3.00 13.34
CA LEU A 125 -6.39 -4.30 13.96
C LEU A 125 -6.15 -4.30 15.47
N LYS A 126 -5.23 -3.48 15.98
CA LYS A 126 -4.98 -3.34 17.43
C LYS A 126 -6.04 -2.53 18.15
N VAL A 127 -6.69 -1.59 17.46
CA VAL A 127 -7.77 -0.80 18.04
C VAL A 127 -9.00 -1.71 18.21
N LYS A 128 -9.48 -1.85 19.45
CA LYS A 128 -10.74 -2.56 19.76
C LYS A 128 -11.93 -1.69 19.35
N TRP A 129 -12.25 -1.67 18.07
CA TRP A 129 -13.38 -0.89 17.59
C TRP A 129 -14.71 -1.51 18.06
N PRO A 130 -15.60 -0.75 18.70
CA PRO A 130 -16.88 -1.26 19.18
C PRO A 130 -17.77 -1.77 18.02
N ILE A 131 -17.65 -1.17 16.83
CA ILE A 131 -18.36 -1.58 15.62
C ILE A 131 -17.93 -2.95 15.05
N PHE A 132 -16.81 -3.52 15.49
CA PHE A 132 -16.34 -4.84 15.05
C PHE A 132 -16.57 -5.96 16.07
N ASN A 133 -17.18 -5.64 17.23
CA ASN A 133 -17.43 -6.59 18.32
C ASN A 133 -18.85 -7.19 18.29
N VAL A 134 -19.63 -6.96 17.24
CA VAL A 134 -20.92 -7.63 17.06
C VAL A 134 -20.64 -9.06 16.59
N ARG A 135 -20.61 -10.00 17.54
CA ARG A 135 -20.68 -11.44 17.25
C ARG A 135 -22.07 -11.70 16.68
N TYR A 136 -22.15 -12.07 15.41
CA TYR A 136 -23.28 -12.84 14.89
C TYR A 136 -23.03 -14.31 15.19
#